data_AF-A0AAN8XE19-F1
#
_entry.id   AF-A0AAN8XE19-F1
#
_cell.length_a   1.000
_cell.length_b   1.000
_cell.length_c   1.000
_cell.angle_alpha   90.00
_cell.angle_beta   90.00
_cell.angle_gamma   90.00
#
_symmetry.space_group_name_H-M   'P 1'
#
loop_
_entity.id
_entity.type
_entity.pdbx_description
1 polymer ?
#
loop_
_entity_poly.entity_id
_entity_poly.type
_entity_poly.pdbx_seq_one_letter_code
_entity_poly.pdbx_strand_id
1 'polypeptide(L)'
;EKFSSVCIGVKGSGWGWLGYCPEKDKLAIATCQNQDPLQLVHGMIPLLGLDVWEHAYYLQYQNLRADYVDAFYNVIDWANVNERYEKARAAAGH
;
A
#
# COMPACT_ATOMS: atom_id res chain seq x y z
N GLU A 1 0.33 -0.61 -12.62
CA GLU A 1 1.25 -1.70 -13.01
C GLU A 1 2.20 -2.14 -11.90
N LYS A 2 3.21 -1.34 -11.49
CA LYS A 2 4.19 -1.77 -10.45
C LYS A 2 3.55 -2.12 -9.10
N PHE A 3 2.59 -1.32 -8.64
CA PHE A 3 1.88 -1.58 -7.36
C PHE A 3 1.10 -2.90 -7.40
N SER A 4 0.31 -3.14 -8.45
CA SER A 4 -0.43 -4.39 -8.64
C SER A 4 0.49 -5.61 -8.60
N SER A 5 1.59 -5.58 -9.37
CA SER A 5 2.56 -6.69 -9.43
C SER A 5 3.16 -7.01 -8.06
N VAL A 6 3.51 -5.98 -7.29
CA VAL A 6 4.06 -6.14 -5.94
C VAL A 6 3.03 -6.73 -4.97
N CYS A 7 1.77 -6.25 -5.01
CA CYS A 7 0.70 -6.75 -4.15
C CYS A 7 0.35 -8.21 -4.45
N ILE A 8 0.25 -8.57 -5.74
CA ILE A 8 -0.02 -9.94 -6.18
C ILE A 8 1.09 -10.88 -5.70
N GLY A 9 2.35 -10.44 -5.77
CA GLY A 9 3.53 -11.23 -5.42
C GLY A 9 3.78 -11.46 -3.93
N VAL A 10 3.01 -10.86 -3.01
CA VAL A 10 3.15 -11.08 -1.56
C VAL A 10 2.94 -12.56 -1.25
N LYS A 11 3.88 -13.21 -0.57
CA LYS A 11 3.71 -14.61 -0.16
C LYS A 11 3.06 -14.68 1.22
N GLY A 12 2.01 -15.49 1.35
CA GLY A 12 1.23 -15.58 2.59
C GLY A 12 0.46 -14.29 2.88
N SER A 13 0.42 -13.93 4.16
CA SER A 13 -0.29 -12.77 4.70
C SER A 13 0.55 -11.50 4.68
N GLY A 14 -0.05 -10.37 4.31
CA GLY A 14 0.65 -9.09 4.33
C GLY A 14 -0.07 -7.97 3.61
N TRP A 15 0.69 -6.92 3.31
CA TRP A 15 0.21 -5.66 2.77
C TRP A 15 1.10 -5.18 1.63
N GLY A 16 0.49 -4.56 0.63
CA GLY A 16 1.16 -3.72 -0.36
C GLY A 16 0.98 -2.24 -0.02
N TRP A 17 2.06 -1.47 -0.02
CA TRP A 17 2.06 -0.08 0.41
C TRP A 17 2.61 0.86 -0.66
N LEU A 18 1.93 1.99 -0.87
CA LEU A 18 2.52 3.22 -1.39
C LEU A 18 2.89 4.08 -0.20
N GLY A 19 4.17 4.41 -0.09
CA GLY A 19 4.70 5.23 1.00
C GLY A 19 5.51 6.42 0.48
N TYR A 20 5.62 7.43 1.34
CA TYR A 20 6.51 8.56 1.14
C TYR A 20 7.79 8.39 1.96
N CYS A 21 8.94 8.66 1.36
CA CYS A 21 10.26 8.69 1.98
C CYS A 21 10.67 10.16 2.26
N PRO A 22 10.55 10.67 3.50
CA PRO A 22 10.87 12.06 3.82
C PRO A 22 12.33 12.45 3.54
N GLU A 23 13.26 11.54 3.84
CA GLU A 23 14.70 11.77 3.65
C GLU A 23 15.10 11.95 2.18
N LYS A 24 14.30 11.41 1.26
CA LYS A 24 14.60 11.39 -0.18
C LYS A 24 13.63 12.24 -1.00
N ASP A 25 12.62 12.83 -0.36
CA ASP A 25 11.44 13.47 -0.99
C ASP A 25 10.89 12.65 -2.17
N LYS A 26 10.63 11.36 -1.93
CA LYS A 26 10.22 10.41 -2.98
C LYS A 26 9.10 9.50 -2.54
N LEU A 27 8.27 9.11 -3.50
CA LEU A 27 7.31 8.02 -3.37
C LEU A 27 7.99 6.68 -3.67
N ALA A 28 7.63 5.65 -2.91
CA ALA A 28 8.10 4.30 -3.12
C ALA A 28 7.00 3.28 -2.80
N ILE A 29 7.16 2.08 -3.36
CA ILE A 29 6.27 0.95 -3.12
C ILE A 29 7.04 -0.08 -2.31
N ALA A 30 6.41 -0.65 -1.29
CA ALA A 30 6.97 -1.75 -0.53
C ALA A 30 5.89 -2.74 -0.10
N THR A 31 6.33 -3.87 0.43
CA THR A 31 5.47 -4.86 1.06
C THR A 31 5.86 -5.02 2.52
N CYS A 32 4.86 -5.31 3.34
CA CYS A 32 5.05 -5.71 4.73
C CYS A 32 4.40 -7.06 4.93
N GLN A 33 5.10 -7.98 5.60
CA GLN A 33 4.53 -9.25 5.99
C GLN A 33 3.64 -9.08 7.21
N ASN A 34 2.60 -9.89 7.31
CA ASN A 34 1.68 -9.91 8.43
C ASN A 34 1.15 -8.51 8.82
N GLN A 35 1.46 -8.02 10.02
CA GLN A 35 1.10 -6.70 10.55
C GLN A 35 2.30 -5.77 10.71
N ASP A 36 3.42 -6.10 10.08
CA ASP A 36 4.61 -5.26 10.17
C ASP A 36 4.30 -3.83 9.68
N PRO A 37 4.54 -2.79 10.50
CA PRO A 37 4.20 -1.44 10.12
C PRO A 37 5.24 -0.88 9.14
N LEU A 38 4.75 -0.33 8.03
CA LEU A 38 5.57 0.25 6.96
C LEU A 38 6.64 1.24 7.48
N GLN A 39 6.27 2.08 8.44
CA GLN A 39 7.17 3.09 8.99
C GLN A 39 8.33 2.49 9.77
N LEU A 40 8.13 1.39 10.53
CA LEU A 40 9.22 0.77 11.27
C LEU A 40 10.12 -0.07 10.36
N VAL A 41 9.56 -0.74 9.35
CA VAL A 41 10.33 -1.62 8.46
C VAL A 41 11.10 -0.82 7.41
N HIS A 42 10.48 0.20 6.82
CA HIS A 42 11.01 0.92 5.66
C HIS A 42 11.28 2.41 5.90
N GLY A 43 10.95 2.94 7.08
CA GLY A 43 11.08 4.38 7.36
C GLY A 43 10.12 5.26 6.55
N MET A 44 9.11 4.67 5.91
CA MET A 44 8.19 5.37 5.02
C MET A 44 6.90 5.76 5.73
N ILE A 45 6.37 6.92 5.38
CA ILE A 45 5.05 7.38 5.80
C ILE A 45 3.99 6.71 4.90
N PRO A 46 3.04 5.92 5.44
CA PRO A 46 2.03 5.24 4.63
C PRO A 46 1.05 6.24 3.99
N LEU A 47 0.81 6.09 2.69
CA LEU A 47 -0.16 6.91 1.93
C LEU A 47 -1.35 6.09 1.46
N LEU A 48 -1.10 4.88 0.94
CA LEU A 48 -2.12 3.93 0.51
C LEU A 48 -1.64 2.52 0.89
N GLY A 49 -2.53 1.74 1.50
CA GLY A 49 -2.28 0.33 1.83
C GLY A 49 -3.35 -0.55 1.19
N LEU A 50 -2.93 -1.67 0.63
CA LEU A 50 -3.80 -2.76 0.19
C LEU A 50 -3.53 -3.98 1.07
N ASP A 51 -4.55 -4.41 1.80
CA ASP A 51 -4.55 -5.66 2.56
C ASP A 51 -4.62 -6.83 1.58
N VAL A 52 -3.61 -7.70 1.57
CA VAL A 52 -3.59 -8.92 0.72
C VAL A 52 -3.62 -10.20 1.55
N TRP A 53 -4.05 -10.11 2.81
CA TRP A 53 -4.48 -11.27 3.57
C TRP A 53 -5.68 -11.93 2.88
N GLU A 54 -5.71 -13.27 2.85
CA GLU A 54 -6.80 -14.00 2.17
C GLU A 54 -8.18 -13.57 2.68
N HIS A 55 -8.34 -13.33 3.99
CA HIS A 55 -9.61 -12.88 4.54
C HIS A 55 -10.13 -11.56 3.97
N ALA A 56 -9.28 -10.73 3.35
CA ALA A 56 -9.68 -9.45 2.79
C ALA A 56 -10.47 -9.61 1.47
N TYR A 57 -10.32 -10.75 0.78
CA TYR A 57 -10.91 -10.95 -0.55
C TYR A 57 -11.53 -12.33 -0.79
N TYR A 58 -11.22 -13.33 0.04
CA TYR A 58 -11.52 -14.72 -0.29
C TYR A 58 -13.02 -15.00 -0.52
N LEU A 59 -13.93 -14.36 0.23
CA LEU A 59 -15.37 -14.60 0.05
C LEU A 59 -15.89 -14.17 -1.33
N GLN A 60 -15.32 -13.12 -1.93
CA GLN A 60 -15.74 -12.57 -3.22
C GLN A 60 -14.89 -13.07 -4.39
N TYR A 61 -13.57 -13.16 -4.18
CA TYR A 61 -12.59 -13.45 -5.23
C TYR A 61 -11.92 -14.82 -5.08
N GLN A 62 -12.17 -15.55 -3.99
CA GLN A 62 -11.55 -16.85 -3.71
C GLN A 62 -10.01 -16.75 -3.82
N ASN A 63 -9.39 -17.60 -4.63
CA ASN A 63 -7.95 -17.60 -4.90
C ASN A 63 -7.51 -16.57 -5.97
N LEU A 64 -8.43 -15.79 -6.53
CA LEU A 64 -8.16 -14.81 -7.59
C LEU A 64 -7.72 -13.47 -6.99
N ARG A 65 -6.53 -13.45 -6.39
CA ARG A 65 -5.95 -12.22 -5.82
C ARG A 65 -5.75 -11.12 -6.87
N ALA A 66 -5.39 -11.49 -8.10
CA ALA A 66 -5.18 -10.52 -9.18
C ALA A 66 -6.45 -9.69 -9.43
N ASP A 67 -7.59 -10.36 -9.56
CA ASP A 67 -8.89 -9.72 -9.77
C ASP A 67 -9.28 -8.80 -8.61
N TYR A 68 -8.99 -9.21 -7.37
CA TYR A 68 -9.17 -8.34 -6.20
C TYR A 68 -8.29 -7.08 -6.25
N VAL A 69 -7.01 -7.23 -6.59
CA VAL A 69 -6.06 -6.11 -6.72
C VAL A 69 -6.49 -5.17 -7.86
N ASP A 70 -7.02 -5.69 -8.96
CA ASP A 70 -7.54 -4.88 -10.05
C ASP A 70 -8.82 -4.14 -9.65
N ALA A 71 -9.73 -4.81 -8.94
CA ALA A 71 -10.96 -4.20 -8.42
C ALA A 71 -10.68 -3.10 -7.38
N PHE A 72 -9.62 -3.24 -6.58
CA PHE A 72 -9.21 -2.26 -5.59
C PHE A 72 -9.03 -0.86 -6.18
N TYR A 73 -8.52 -0.74 -7.41
CA TYR A 73 -8.32 0.55 -8.07
C TYR A 73 -9.59 1.37 -8.25
N ASN A 74 -10.76 0.72 -8.27
CA ASN A 74 -12.05 1.40 -8.43
C ASN A 74 -12.56 2.04 -7.12
N VAL A 75 -11.96 1.70 -5.97
CA VAL A 75 -12.42 2.14 -4.64
C VAL A 75 -11.38 2.96 -3.89
N ILE A 76 -10.26 3.30 -4.52
CA ILE A 76 -9.23 4.13 -3.89
C ILE A 76 -9.75 5.55 -3.71
N ASP A 77 -9.69 6.05 -2.48
CA ASP A 77 -9.87 7.46 -2.17
C ASP A 77 -8.57 8.24 -2.44
N TRP A 78 -8.41 8.69 -3.69
CA TRP A 78 -7.24 9.47 -4.10
C TRP A 78 -7.15 10.83 -3.43
N ALA A 79 -8.27 11.42 -3.01
CA ALA A 79 -8.25 12.68 -2.29
C ALA A 79 -7.60 12.50 -0.91
N ASN A 80 -7.94 11.42 -0.20
CA ASN A 80 -7.30 11.06 1.06
C ASN A 80 -5.80 10.74 0.90
N VAL A 81 -5.43 10.00 -0.15
CA VAL A 81 -4.01 9.72 -0.45
C VAL A 81 -3.23 11.01 -0.67
N ASN A 82 -3.79 11.95 -1.44
CA ASN A 82 -3.16 13.25 -1.69
C ASN A 82 -3.05 14.09 -0.40
N GLU A 83 -4.11 14.14 0.41
CA GLU A 83 -4.09 14.85 1.70
C GLU A 83 -3.00 14.31 2.63
N ARG A 84 -2.84 12.98 2.71
CA ARG A 84 -1.77 12.34 3.49
C ARG A 84 -0.39 12.72 2.96
N TYR A 85 -0.23 12.74 1.64
CA TYR A 85 1.04 13.09 1.00
C TYR A 85 1.44 14.53 1.30
N GLU A 86 0.53 15.49 1.12
CA GLU A 86 0.79 16.90 1.40
C GLU A 86 1.14 17.13 2.88
N LYS A 87 0.41 16.50 3.80
CA LYS A 87 0.73 16.55 5.24
C LYS A 87 2.11 15.96 5.54
N ALA A 88 2.45 14.85 4.90
CA ALA A 88 3.74 14.18 5.11
C ALA A 88 4.92 15.00 4.56
N ARG A 89 4.76 15.66 3.41
CA ARG A 89 5.77 16.57 2.85
C ARG A 89 5.96 17.81 3.72
N ALA A 90 4.86 18.47 4.09
CA ALA A 90 4.90 19.67 4.92
C ALA A 90 5.56 19.39 6.29
N ALA A 91 5.25 18.25 6.91
CA ALA A 91 5.87 17.84 8.18
C ALA A 91 7.38 17.54 8.04
N ALA A 92 7.83 17.15 6.85
CA ALA A 92 9.23 16.90 6.53
C ALA A 92 9.99 18.17 6.09
N GLY A 93 9.31 19.31 5.98
CA GLY A 93 9.90 20.59 5.57
C GLY A 93 10.03 20.77 4.05
N HIS A 94 9.26 20.00 3.26
CA HIS A 94 9.19 20.07 1.79
C HIS A 94 7.88 20.66 1.29
#